data_AF-A0A448X9Z6-F1
#
_entry.id   AF-A0A448X9Z6-F1
#
_cell.length_a   1.000
_cell.length_b   1.000
_cell.length_c   1.000
_cell.angle_alpha   90.00
_cell.angle_beta   90.00
_cell.angle_gamma   90.00
#
_symmetry.space_group_name_H-M   'P 1'
#
loop_
_entity.id
_entity.type
_entity.pdbx_description
1 polymer ?
#
loop_
_entity_poly.entity_id
_entity_poly.type
_entity_poly.pdbx_seq_one_letter_code
_entity_poly.pdbx_strand_id
1 'polypeptide(L)' 'MTDLRVFDIVIFGATGYTGKYVVEELARTLKDSEKVRWAIAGRNDDKLRNALRDVEDLTGLHFLST' A
#
# COMPACT_ATOMS: atom_id res chain seq x y z
N MET A 1 27.16 -3.05 -4.87
CA MET A 1 26.16 -4.07 -5.26
C MET A 1 24.81 -3.41 -5.08
N THR A 2 24.17 -3.01 -6.18
CA THR A 2 22.92 -2.24 -6.18
C THR A 2 21.83 -3.02 -5.46
N ASP A 3 21.25 -2.43 -4.42
CA ASP A 3 20.14 -3.06 -3.70
C ASP A 3 18.92 -3.12 -4.63
N LEU A 4 18.66 -4.30 -5.20
CA LEU A 4 17.56 -4.55 -6.14
C LEU A 4 16.19 -4.61 -5.45
N ARG A 5 16.13 -4.38 -4.12
CA ARG A 5 14.88 -4.39 -3.35
C ARG A 5 14.30 -2.99 -3.28
N VAL A 6 13.32 -2.75 -4.16
CA VAL A 6 12.58 -1.48 -4.25
C VAL A 6 11.60 -1.31 -3.09
N PHE A 7 11.06 -2.41 -2.58
CA PHE A 7 10.09 -2.43 -1.48
C PHE A 7 10.57 -3.33 -0.36
N ASP A 8 10.29 -2.91 0.87
CA ASP A 8 10.52 -3.67 2.09
C ASP A 8 9.33 -4.58 2.38
N ILE A 9 8.11 -4.17 1.99
CA ILE A 9 6.85 -4.92 2.17
C ILE A 9 6.03 -4.89 0.88
N VAL A 10 5.44 -6.03 0.52
CA VAL A 10 4.42 -6.10 -0.56
C VAL A 10 3.20 -6.87 -0.04
N ILE A 11 2.01 -6.25 -0.11
CA ILE A 11 0.74 -6.88 0.25
C ILE A 11 0.10 -7.50 -0.99
N PHE A 12 0.08 -8.82 -1.07
CA PHE A 12 -0.65 -9.54 -2.11
C PHE A 12 -2.12 -9.73 -1.74
N GLY A 13 -3.02 -9.56 -2.72
CA GLY A 13 -4.46 -9.68 -2.48
C GLY A 13 -5.05 -8.47 -1.78
N ALA A 14 -4.43 -7.30 -1.94
CA ALA A 14 -4.78 -6.04 -1.27
C ALA A 14 -6.24 -5.61 -1.48
N THR A 15 -6.90 -6.05 -2.56
CA THR A 15 -8.29 -5.70 -2.86
C THR A 15 -9.29 -6.73 -2.35
N GLY A 16 -8.83 -7.82 -1.71
CA GLY A 16 -9.66 -8.86 -1.12
C GLY A 16 -10.29 -8.43 0.20
N TYR A 17 -11.13 -9.28 0.78
CA TYR A 17 -11.83 -8.96 2.03
C TYR A 17 -10.87 -8.57 3.16
N THR A 18 -9.93 -9.46 3.48
CA THR A 18 -8.91 -9.18 4.51
C THR A 18 -7.85 -8.18 4.04
N GLY A 19 -7.50 -8.22 2.75
CA GLY A 19 -6.42 -7.40 2.20
C GLY A 19 -6.63 -5.91 2.42
N LYS A 20 -7.87 -5.42 2.29
CA LYS A 20 -8.21 -4.01 2.50
C LYS A 20 -7.83 -3.52 3.89
N TYR A 21 -8.25 -4.23 4.93
CA TYR A 21 -7.91 -3.90 6.31
C TYR A 21 -6.40 -3.96 6.58
N VAL A 22 -5.69 -4.91 5.96
CA VAL A 22 -4.22 -4.99 6.10
C VAL A 22 -3.53 -3.77 5.49
N VAL A 23 -4.00 -3.28 4.33
CA VAL A 23 -3.47 -2.06 3.70
C VAL A 23 -3.74 -0.85 4.59
N GLU A 24 -4.97 -0.70 5.10
CA GLU A 24 -5.35 0.39 6.00
C GLU A 24 -4.50 0.42 7.27
N GLU A 25 -4.37 -0.72 7.96
CA GLU A 25 -3.62 -0.81 9.21
C GLU A 25 -2.11 -0.63 9.01
N LEU A 26 -1.56 -1.14 7.90
CA LEU A 26 -0.16 -0.89 7.55
C LEU A 26 0.07 0.60 7.32
N ALA A 27 -0.81 1.26 6.56
CA ALA A 27 -0.71 2.68 6.27
C ALA A 27 -0.83 3.54 7.54
N ARG A 28 -1.75 3.21 8.46
CA ARG A 28 -1.87 3.88 9.77
C ARG A 28 -0.61 3.72 10.60
N THR A 29 -0.07 2.50 10.65
CA THR A 29 1.12 2.18 11.47
C THR A 29 2.37 2.87 10.94
N LEU A 30 2.49 3.01 9.61
CA LEU A 30 3.66 3.61 8.97
C LEU A 30 3.53 5.12 8.74
N LYS A 31 2.41 5.74 9.13
CA LYS A 31 2.16 7.17 8.89
C LYS A 31 3.29 8.08 9.40
N ASP A 32 3.88 7.76 10.55
CA ASP A 32 4.98 8.51 11.17
C ASP A 32 6.36 7.88 10.91
N SER A 33 6.44 6.86 10.05
CA SER A 33 7.65 6.11 9.74
C SER A 33 8.10 6.34 8.29
N GLU A 34 9.01 7.30 8.10
CA GLU A 34 9.51 7.68 6.77
C GLU A 34 10.41 6.63 6.09
N LYS A 35 10.70 5.50 6.75
CA LYS A 35 11.76 4.58 6.32
C LYS A 35 11.29 3.30 5.64
N VAL A 36 9.98 3.03 5.59
CA VAL A 36 9.46 1.77 5.05
C VAL A 36 8.80 1.99 3.69
N ARG A 37 9.41 1.45 2.64
CA ARG A 37 8.86 1.45 1.28
C ARG A 37 7.98 0.24 1.12
N TRP A 38 6.71 0.43 0.79
CA TRP A 38 5.78 -0.68 0.63
C TRP A 38 4.92 -0.53 -0.63
N ALA A 39 4.36 -1.65 -1.07
CA ALA A 39 3.49 -1.72 -2.25
C ALA A 39 2.31 -2.67 -2.03
N ILE A 40 1.31 -2.55 -2.89
CA ILE A 40 0.18 -3.47 -2.96
C ILE A 40 0.17 -4.20 -4.31
N ALA A 41 -0.34 -5.42 -4.32
CA ALA A 41 -0.44 -6.25 -5.52
C ALA A 41 -1.80 -6.97 -5.60
N GLY A 42 -2.28 -7.13 -6.83
CA GLY A 42 -3.56 -7.74 -7.15
C GLY A 42 -3.74 -7.93 -8.65
N ARG A 43 -4.87 -8.53 -9.04
CA ARG A 43 -5.15 -8.90 -10.44
C ARG A 43 -5.84 -7.80 -11.26
N ASN A 44 -6.43 -6.82 -10.59
CA ASN A 44 -7.21 -5.76 -11.22
C ASN A 44 -6.67 -4.41 -10.74
N ASP A 45 -6.12 -3.65 -11.68
CA ASP A 45 -5.44 -2.39 -11.45
C ASP A 45 -6.40 -1.30 -10.92
N ASP A 46 -7.60 -1.18 -11.49
CA ASP A 46 -8.60 -0.21 -11.02
C ASP A 46 -8.97 -0.43 -9.55
N LYS A 47 -9.12 -1.69 -9.14
CA LYS A 47 -9.40 -2.04 -7.74
C LYS A 47 -8.23 -1.73 -6.82
N LEU A 48 -6.98 -1.85 -7.29
CA LEU A 48 -5.80 -1.47 -6.52
C LEU A 48 -5.74 0.05 -6.34
N ARG A 49 -5.97 0.82 -7.42
CA ARG A 49 -6.02 2.28 -7.36
C ARG A 49 -7.13 2.77 -6.43
N ASN A 50 -8.31 2.16 -6.48
CA ASN A 50 -9.41 2.49 -5.58
C ASN A 50 -9.06 2.16 -4.12
N ALA A 51 -8.45 1.00 -3.85
CA ALA A 51 -8.01 0.65 -2.49
C ALA A 51 -6.97 1.66 -1.94
N LEU A 52 -6.05 2.15 -2.78
CA LEU A 52 -5.12 3.20 -2.35
C LEU A 52 -5.86 4.51 -2.04
N ARG A 53 -6.80 4.93 -2.90
CA ARG A 53 -7.62 6.13 -2.64
C ARG A 53 -8.40 6.04 -1.33
N ASP A 54 -9.03 4.89 -1.06
CA ASP A 54 -9.75 4.65 0.20
C ASP A 54 -8.80 4.85 1.41
N VAL A 55 -7.54 4.42 1.29
CA VAL A 55 -6.53 4.60 2.34
C VAL A 55 -6.02 6.05 2.42
N GLU A 56 -5.87 6.76 1.31
CA GLU A 56 -5.53 8.20 1.30
C GLU A 56 -6.59 8.99 2.06
N ASP A 57 -7.86 8.78 1.76
CA ASP A 57 -8.99 9.43 2.42
C ASP A 57 -9.02 9.11 3.94
N LEU A 58 -8.66 7.88 4.31
CA LEU A 58 -8.66 7.41 5.69
C LEU A 58 -7.51 7.95 6.54
N THR A 59 -6.33 8.11 5.93
CA THR A 59 -5.06 8.35 6.64
C THR A 59 -4.50 9.74 6.41
N GLY A 60 -4.90 10.43 5.33
CA GLY A 60 -4.29 11.66 4.84
C GLY A 60 -2.93 11.44 4.16
N LEU A 61 -2.55 10.20 3.87
CA LEU A 61 -1.37 9.89 3.06
C LEU A 61 -1.66 10.15 1.59
N HIS A 62 -0.60 10.32 0.80
CA HIS A 62 -0.69 10.41 -0.66
C HIS A 62 0.28 9.42 -1.30
N PHE A 63 -0.25 8.50 -2.12
CA PHE A 63 0.52 7.50 -2.82
C PHE A 63 0.82 7.97 -4.25
N LEU A 64 2.07 7.83 -4.66
CA LEU A 64 2.46 8.12 -6.04
C LEU A 64 2.00 6.98 -6.96
N SER A 65 1.20 7.28 -7.98
CA SER A 65 0.96 6.32 -9.07
C SER A 65 2.12 6.40 -10.07
N THR A 66 2.86 5.31 -10.24
CA THR A 66 3.75 5.12 -11.40
C THR A 66 3.03 4.33 -12.48
#